data_AF-A0A1A9V757-F1
#
_entry.id   AF-A0A1A9V757-F1
#
_cell.length_a   1.000
_cell.length_b   1.000
_cell.length_c   1.000
_cell.angle_alpha   90.00
_cell.angle_beta   90.00
_cell.angle_gamma   90.00
#
_symmetry.space_group_name_H-M   'P 1'
#
loop_
_entity.id
_entity.type
_entity.pdbx_description
1 polymer ?
#
loop_
_entity_poly.entity_id
_entity_poly.type
_entity_poly.pdbx_seq_one_letter_code
_entity_poly.pdbx_strand_id
1 'polypeptide(L)'
;MNCKILWLNVGESSPFISGLLASWKAFLARKMSIENATEIGIWDFLFTELADKRTNDWFLIKSPLPLCAIMLCYLYFVLSWGPRIMRDRKPFRLEKILIVYNALQVAVSVWLVYEYCVIWRHCNWRCQPVDYSISFKFYRIQFGIVFLHQTQLLYNDCDFPRWSAAFTLPNAVFFYFLFNNFYQQSYSSRKNKNNELKKEQHSSANTMDINENNNEKCQQQDLKDTAVLLYSKKIS
;
A
#
# COMPACT_ATOMS: atom_id res chain seq x y z
N MET A 1 30.76 13.59 -43.72
CA MET A 1 30.12 12.57 -42.86
C MET A 1 28.73 12.32 -43.41
N ASN A 2 28.58 11.60 -44.53
CA ASN A 2 28.44 10.13 -44.62
C ASN A 2 27.46 9.53 -43.61
N CYS A 3 26.24 9.26 -44.08
CA CYS A 3 25.77 7.87 -44.10
C CYS A 3 24.80 7.66 -45.29
N LYS A 4 25.34 7.08 -46.36
CA LYS A 4 24.59 6.39 -47.41
C LYS A 4 23.84 5.22 -46.77
N ILE A 5 22.54 5.11 -46.99
CA ILE A 5 21.90 3.81 -47.16
C ILE A 5 21.42 3.76 -48.61
N LEU A 6 22.21 3.02 -49.40
CA LEU A 6 22.01 2.74 -50.80
C LEU A 6 21.65 1.26 -50.90
N TRP A 7 20.36 0.96 -51.03
CA TRP A 7 19.74 -0.24 -51.62
C TRP A 7 18.29 0.21 -51.89
N LEU A 8 17.72 0.26 -53.09
CA LEU A 8 18.03 -0.33 -54.38
C LEU A 8 17.45 0.58 -55.47
N ASN A 9 18.31 0.96 -56.42
CA ASN A 9 17.86 1.15 -57.79
C ASN A 9 17.39 -0.23 -58.30
N VAL A 10 16.08 -0.42 -58.39
CA VAL A 10 15.43 -1.28 -59.39
C VAL A 10 14.62 -0.27 -60.19
N GLY A 11 15.09 0.13 -61.37
CA GLY A 11 14.97 -0.69 -62.57
C GLY A 11 13.55 -0.50 -63.12
N GLU A 12 13.44 0.17 -64.27
CA GLU A 12 12.21 0.37 -65.05
C GLU A 12 11.19 -0.77 -64.88
N SER A 13 9.99 -0.47 -64.36
CA SER A 13 8.87 -1.42 -64.41
C SER A 13 7.50 -0.74 -64.21
N SER A 14 6.91 -0.32 -65.34
CA SER A 14 5.47 -0.14 -65.60
C SER A 14 4.65 0.89 -64.77
N PRO A 15 3.76 1.69 -65.41
CA PRO A 15 2.84 2.61 -64.72
C PRO A 15 1.84 1.90 -63.78
N PHE A 16 1.80 0.58 -63.81
CA PHE A 16 0.90 -0.25 -63.01
C PHE A 16 1.36 -0.42 -61.55
N ILE A 17 2.67 -0.52 -61.29
CA ILE A 17 3.23 -0.75 -59.95
C ILE A 17 3.21 0.53 -59.10
N SER A 18 3.43 1.70 -59.72
CA SER A 18 3.37 2.99 -59.02
C SER A 18 1.97 3.34 -58.51
N GLY A 19 0.93 3.03 -59.29
CA GLY A 19 -0.48 3.17 -58.89
C GLY A 19 -0.86 2.23 -57.75
N LEU A 20 -0.38 0.98 -57.80
CA LEU A 20 -0.57 0.00 -56.72
C LEU A 20 0.13 0.43 -55.42
N LEU A 21 1.36 0.96 -55.49
CA LEU A 21 2.06 1.49 -54.32
C LEU A 21 1.42 2.76 -53.76
N ALA A 22 0.91 3.65 -54.61
CA ALA A 22 0.20 4.85 -54.17
C ALA A 22 -1.13 4.50 -53.50
N SER A 23 -1.88 3.56 -54.08
CA SER A 23 -3.13 3.03 -53.51
C SER A 23 -2.87 2.27 -52.21
N TRP A 24 -1.80 1.48 -52.13
CA TRP A 24 -1.36 0.80 -50.91
C TRP A 24 -0.92 1.79 -49.81
N LYS A 25 -0.19 2.85 -50.16
CA LYS A 25 0.17 3.94 -49.23
C LYS A 25 -1.05 4.70 -48.73
N ALA A 26 -2.02 5.01 -49.60
CA ALA A 26 -3.27 5.67 -49.24
C ALA A 26 -4.17 4.75 -48.38
N PHE A 27 -4.21 3.46 -48.69
CA PHE A 27 -4.92 2.45 -47.91
C PHE A 27 -4.29 2.27 -46.52
N LEU A 28 -2.95 2.20 -46.42
CA LEU A 28 -2.26 2.14 -45.14
C LEU A 28 -2.45 3.43 -44.32
N ALA A 29 -2.36 4.60 -44.96
CA ALA A 29 -2.63 5.88 -44.30
C ALA A 29 -4.08 5.97 -43.80
N ARG A 30 -5.05 5.48 -44.59
CA ARG A 30 -6.46 5.43 -44.21
C ARG A 30 -6.73 4.38 -43.12
N LYS A 31 -6.10 3.22 -43.16
CA LYS A 31 -6.20 2.19 -42.11
C LYS A 31 -5.62 2.69 -40.79
N MET A 32 -4.45 3.33 -40.84
CA MET A 32 -3.80 3.96 -39.67
C MET A 32 -4.64 5.13 -39.14
N SER A 33 -5.28 5.93 -40.01
CA SER A 33 -6.17 7.02 -39.59
C SER A 33 -7.51 6.53 -39.04
N ILE A 34 -8.06 5.41 -39.52
CA ILE A 34 -9.31 4.82 -39.02
C ILE A 34 -9.07 4.18 -37.65
N GLU A 35 -7.99 3.39 -37.49
CA GLU A 35 -7.60 2.82 -36.20
C GLU A 35 -7.36 3.95 -35.17
N ASN A 36 -6.57 4.97 -35.51
CA ASN A 36 -6.35 6.14 -34.65
C ASN A 36 -7.64 6.94 -34.37
N ALA A 37 -8.53 7.15 -35.35
CA ALA A 37 -9.77 7.92 -35.12
C ALA A 37 -10.76 7.18 -34.21
N THR A 38 -10.86 5.85 -34.33
CA THR A 38 -11.68 5.05 -33.42
C THR A 38 -11.09 4.99 -32.02
N GLU A 39 -9.75 4.89 -31.90
CA GLU A 39 -9.07 4.96 -30.61
C GLU A 39 -9.28 6.32 -29.95
N ILE A 40 -8.98 7.43 -30.66
CA ILE A 40 -9.12 8.80 -30.14
C ILE A 40 -10.56 9.07 -29.70
N GLY A 41 -11.56 8.57 -30.46
CA GLY A 41 -12.96 8.70 -30.07
C GLY A 41 -13.35 7.92 -28.81
N ILE A 42 -12.82 6.70 -28.62
CA ILE A 42 -13.09 5.89 -27.41
C ILE A 42 -12.34 6.44 -26.20
N TRP A 43 -11.08 6.87 -26.38
CA TRP A 43 -10.28 7.49 -25.33
C TRP A 43 -10.93 8.79 -24.82
N ASP A 44 -11.38 9.66 -25.72
CA ASP A 44 -12.04 10.92 -25.36
C ASP A 44 -13.41 10.65 -24.71
N PHE A 45 -14.16 9.65 -25.19
CA PHE A 45 -15.39 9.22 -24.55
C PHE A 45 -15.16 8.71 -23.12
N LEU A 46 -14.20 7.79 -22.93
CA LEU A 46 -13.94 7.15 -21.62
C LEU A 46 -13.34 8.11 -20.58
N PHE A 47 -12.48 9.05 -21.00
CA PHE A 47 -11.71 9.89 -20.06
C PHE A 47 -12.13 11.35 -20.04
N THR A 48 -12.83 11.85 -21.06
CA THR A 48 -13.26 13.26 -21.14
C THR A 48 -14.78 13.40 -20.98
N GLU A 49 -15.56 12.55 -21.65
CA GLU A 49 -17.04 12.63 -21.63
C GLU A 49 -17.69 11.94 -20.43
N LEU A 50 -17.17 10.78 -20.00
CA LEU A 50 -17.62 10.08 -18.80
C LEU A 50 -17.11 10.70 -17.49
N ALA A 51 -16.02 11.47 -17.55
CA ALA A 51 -15.44 12.13 -16.39
C ALA A 51 -16.24 13.39 -16.00
N ASP A 52 -16.25 13.72 -14.71
CA ASP A 52 -16.87 14.97 -14.25
C ASP A 52 -16.10 16.16 -14.83
N LYS A 53 -16.80 16.95 -15.66
CA LYS A 53 -16.28 18.13 -16.37
C LYS A 53 -15.56 19.12 -15.44
N ARG A 54 -15.91 19.16 -14.15
CA ARG A 54 -15.25 20.01 -13.14
C ARG A 54 -13.82 19.61 -12.83
N THR A 55 -13.51 18.33 -12.98
CA THR A 55 -12.22 17.73 -12.65
C THR A 55 -11.31 17.59 -13.86
N ASN A 56 -11.87 17.77 -15.06
CA ASN A 56 -11.16 17.68 -16.32
C ASN A 56 -9.99 18.65 -16.42
N ASP A 57 -9.95 19.75 -15.64
CA ASP A 57 -8.82 20.68 -15.68
C ASP A 57 -7.65 20.36 -14.75
N TRP A 58 -7.76 19.33 -13.89
CA TRP A 58 -6.73 19.06 -12.90
C TRP A 58 -5.55 18.27 -13.45
N PHE A 59 -4.37 18.66 -12.99
CA PHE A 59 -3.07 18.26 -13.51
C PHE A 59 -2.74 16.75 -13.48
N LEU A 60 -3.47 15.92 -12.73
CA LEU A 60 -3.25 14.45 -12.71
C LEU A 60 -4.47 13.63 -13.13
N ILE A 61 -5.61 14.28 -13.41
CA ILE A 61 -6.88 13.61 -13.74
C ILE A 61 -7.12 13.61 -15.25
N LYS A 62 -6.60 14.61 -15.97
CA LYS A 62 -6.71 14.77 -17.44
C LYS A 62 -6.39 13.52 -18.24
N SER A 63 -5.43 12.72 -17.77
CA SER A 63 -5.00 11.53 -18.46
C SER A 63 -4.58 10.48 -17.44
N PRO A 64 -4.84 9.19 -17.68
CA PRO A 64 -4.33 8.11 -16.83
C PRO A 64 -2.81 7.95 -16.94
N LEU A 65 -2.18 8.47 -18.00
CA LEU A 65 -0.74 8.35 -18.25
C LEU A 65 0.15 8.92 -17.13
N PRO A 66 -0.04 10.16 -16.63
CA PRO A 66 0.73 10.68 -15.51
C PRO A 66 0.61 9.82 -14.25
N LEU A 67 -0.57 9.26 -13.97
CA LEU A 67 -0.76 8.37 -12.82
C LEU A 67 0.01 7.06 -13.02
N CYS A 68 -0.12 6.43 -14.19
CA CYS A 68 0.63 5.22 -14.54
C CYS A 68 2.15 5.45 -14.47
N ALA A 69 2.62 6.60 -14.97
CA ALA A 69 4.02 6.97 -14.91
C ALA A 69 4.51 7.08 -13.46
N ILE A 70 3.79 7.80 -12.59
CA ILE A 70 4.14 7.95 -11.16
C ILE A 70 4.16 6.58 -10.48
N MET A 71 3.16 5.73 -10.72
CA MET A 71 3.08 4.39 -10.13
C MET A 71 4.25 3.50 -10.57
N LEU A 72 4.57 3.47 -11.86
CA LEU A 72 5.69 2.70 -12.39
C LEU A 72 7.03 3.23 -11.85
N CYS A 73 7.21 4.55 -11.81
CA CYS A 73 8.38 5.18 -11.23
C CYS A 73 8.52 4.85 -9.74
N TYR A 74 7.43 4.91 -8.96
CA TYR A 74 7.42 4.54 -7.55
C TYR A 74 7.80 3.07 -7.34
N LEU A 75 7.19 2.14 -8.09
CA LEU A 75 7.50 0.71 -7.98
C LEU A 75 8.94 0.40 -8.39
N TYR A 76 9.43 1.03 -9.48
CA TYR A 76 10.83 0.92 -9.87
C TYR A 76 11.77 1.42 -8.77
N PHE A 77 11.45 2.57 -8.17
CA PHE A 77 12.20 3.15 -7.07
C PHE A 77 12.22 2.24 -5.84
N VAL A 78 11.05 1.76 -5.37
CA VAL A 78 10.94 1.00 -4.13
C VAL A 78 11.45 -0.44 -4.27
N LEU A 79 11.20 -1.10 -5.41
CA LEU A 79 11.54 -2.52 -5.58
C LEU A 79 12.93 -2.75 -6.17
N SER A 80 13.41 -1.85 -7.03
CA SER A 80 14.68 -2.06 -7.76
C SER A 80 15.76 -1.08 -7.33
N TRP A 81 15.51 0.22 -7.49
CA TRP A 81 16.55 1.24 -7.36
C TRP A 81 16.97 1.51 -5.91
N GLY A 82 15.99 1.72 -5.03
CA GLY A 82 16.17 1.98 -3.60
C GLY A 82 16.93 0.85 -2.90
N PRO A 83 16.47 -0.42 -2.97
CA PRO A 83 17.17 -1.53 -2.36
C PRO A 83 18.58 -1.73 -2.92
N ARG A 84 18.80 -1.48 -4.22
CA ARG A 84 20.13 -1.58 -4.83
C ARG A 84 21.12 -0.56 -4.26
N ILE A 85 20.67 0.66 -3.98
CA ILE A 85 21.50 1.73 -3.37
C ILE A 85 21.71 1.51 -1.87
N MET A 86 20.71 0.92 -1.18
CA MET A 86 20.75 0.71 0.27
C MET A 86 21.55 -0.52 0.70
N ARG A 87 22.01 -1.37 -0.22
CA ARG A 87 22.85 -2.55 0.10
C ARG A 87 24.15 -2.17 0.81
N ASP A 88 24.80 -1.10 0.35
CA ASP A 88 26.15 -0.72 0.80
C ASP A 88 26.16 0.54 1.68
N ARG A 89 24.99 0.97 2.18
CA ARG A 89 24.82 2.21 2.94
C ARG A 89 24.13 1.95 4.28
N LYS A 90 24.56 2.67 5.33
CA LYS A 90 23.91 2.63 6.65
C LYS A 90 22.50 3.25 6.57
N PRO A 91 21.53 2.78 7.37
CA PRO A 91 20.16 3.27 7.35
C PRO A 91 20.10 4.75 7.75
N PHE A 92 19.25 5.53 7.06
CA PHE A 92 19.08 6.95 7.32
C PHE A 92 18.39 7.21 8.67
N ARG A 93 18.88 8.20 9.43
CA ARG A 93 18.27 8.67 10.67
C ARG A 93 17.20 9.72 10.37
N LEU A 94 15.98 9.27 10.04
CA LEU A 94 14.84 10.13 9.65
C LEU A 94 13.78 10.28 10.75
N GLU A 95 14.09 9.94 12.00
CA GLU A 95 13.13 9.89 13.11
C GLU A 95 12.35 11.19 13.30
N LYS A 96 13.05 12.33 13.33
CA LYS A 96 12.43 13.66 13.48
C LYS A 96 11.49 13.98 12.32
N ILE A 97 11.89 13.64 11.10
CA ILE A 97 11.08 13.86 9.89
C ILE A 97 9.84 12.98 9.93
N LEU A 98 9.98 11.71 10.35
CA LEU A 98 8.85 10.78 10.45
C LEU A 98 7.85 11.19 11.53
N ILE A 99 8.33 11.72 12.66
CA ILE A 99 7.46 12.25 13.72
C ILE A 99 6.64 13.44 13.19
N VAL A 100 7.28 14.39 12.50
CA VAL A 100 6.58 15.54 11.88
C VAL A 100 5.58 15.08 10.82
N TYR A 101 5.97 14.14 9.96
CA TYR A 101 5.09 13.57 8.94
C TYR A 101 3.84 12.92 9.57
N ASN A 102 4.01 12.08 10.60
CA ASN A 102 2.90 11.44 11.29
C ASN A 102 1.99 12.46 12.00
N ALA A 103 2.56 13.52 12.59
CA ALA A 103 1.78 14.58 13.22
C ALA A 103 0.93 15.36 12.19
N LEU A 104 1.51 15.69 11.04
CA LEU A 104 0.77 16.30 9.92
C LEU A 104 -0.31 15.36 9.39
N GLN A 105 -0.03 14.07 9.24
CA GLN A 105 -1.01 13.07 8.80
C GLN A 105 -2.19 12.96 9.78
N VAL A 106 -1.95 13.05 11.09
CA VAL A 106 -3.02 13.09 12.10
C VAL A 106 -3.83 14.38 11.98
N ALA A 107 -3.19 15.54 11.85
CA ALA A 107 -3.89 16.82 11.69
C ALA A 107 -4.81 16.83 10.45
N VAL A 108 -4.32 16.32 9.31
CA VAL A 108 -5.11 16.18 8.08
C VAL A 108 -6.26 15.19 8.28
N SER A 109 -6.01 14.05 8.94
CA SER A 109 -7.06 13.08 9.25
C SER A 109 -8.16 13.67 10.12
N VAL A 110 -7.81 14.44 11.16
CA VAL A 110 -8.77 15.13 12.03
C VAL A 110 -9.61 16.14 11.25
N TRP A 111 -8.97 16.91 10.36
CA TRP A 111 -9.66 17.86 9.50
C TRP A 111 -10.65 17.16 8.54
N LEU A 112 -10.25 16.05 7.92
CA LEU A 112 -11.14 15.24 7.08
C LEU A 112 -12.33 14.70 7.86
N VAL A 113 -12.11 14.21 9.09
CA VAL A 113 -13.18 13.71 9.97
C VAL A 113 -14.14 14.84 10.38
N TYR A 114 -13.63 16.04 10.68
CA TYR A 114 -14.47 17.20 11.01
C TYR A 114 -15.40 17.57 9.85
N GLU A 115 -14.84 17.72 8.65
CA GLU A 115 -15.63 18.00 7.43
C GLU A 115 -16.67 16.89 7.20
N TYR A 116 -16.26 15.63 7.35
CA TYR A 116 -17.17 14.49 7.25
C TYR A 116 -18.32 14.59 8.25
N CYS A 117 -18.07 14.86 9.54
CA CYS A 117 -19.12 14.99 10.55
C CYS A 117 -20.09 16.15 10.25
N VAL A 118 -19.59 17.26 9.70
CA VAL A 118 -20.43 18.38 9.26
C VAL A 118 -21.35 17.93 8.13
N ILE A 119 -20.82 17.27 7.10
CA ILE A 119 -21.60 16.74 5.96
C ILE A 119 -22.60 15.70 6.43
N TRP A 120 -22.19 14.80 7.31
CA TRP A 120 -22.99 13.73 7.87
C TRP A 120 -24.22 14.26 8.62
N ARG A 121 -24.12 15.42 9.29
CA ARG A 121 -25.28 16.06 9.92
C ARG A 121 -26.26 16.69 8.93
N HIS A 122 -25.83 16.96 7.69
CA HIS A 122 -26.59 17.70 6.69
C HIS A 122 -27.09 16.85 5.51
N CYS A 123 -26.62 15.61 5.34
CA CYS A 123 -27.06 14.69 4.29
C CYS A 123 -27.96 13.56 4.83
N ASN A 124 -28.93 13.13 4.03
CA ASN A 124 -29.75 11.96 4.32
C ASN A 124 -28.95 10.67 4.02
N TRP A 125 -28.61 9.84 5.01
CA TRP A 125 -27.68 8.70 4.82
C TRP A 125 -28.27 7.50 4.06
N ARG A 126 -29.50 7.62 3.57
CA ARG A 126 -30.13 6.55 2.77
C ARG A 126 -29.88 6.74 1.28
N CYS A 127 -30.35 7.86 0.75
CA CYS A 127 -30.30 8.21 -0.67
C CYS A 127 -30.14 9.72 -0.77
N GLN A 128 -28.96 10.16 -1.21
CA GLN A 128 -28.68 11.54 -1.57
C GLN A 128 -28.02 11.50 -2.95
N PRO A 129 -28.69 11.93 -4.03
CA PRO A 129 -28.07 11.97 -5.35
C PRO A 129 -26.90 12.96 -5.34
N VAL A 130 -25.89 12.70 -6.17
CA VAL A 130 -24.76 13.62 -6.35
C VAL A 130 -25.26 14.84 -7.10
N ASP A 131 -25.35 15.97 -6.41
CA ASP A 131 -25.69 17.25 -7.02
C ASP A 131 -24.50 17.81 -7.80
N TYR A 132 -24.57 17.81 -9.13
CA TYR A 132 -23.52 18.32 -10.04
C TYR A 132 -23.40 19.87 -10.04
N SER A 133 -24.06 20.56 -9.11
CA SER A 133 -24.06 22.03 -9.02
C SER A 133 -22.68 22.59 -8.64
N ILE A 134 -22.25 23.66 -9.32
CA ILE A 134 -20.92 24.29 -9.23
C ILE A 134 -20.81 25.18 -7.95
N SER A 135 -21.37 24.73 -6.83
CA SER A 135 -21.16 25.40 -5.54
C SER A 135 -19.92 24.83 -4.84
N PHE A 136 -19.04 25.70 -4.35
CA PHE A 136 -17.75 25.36 -3.74
C PHE A 136 -17.86 24.37 -2.54
N LYS A 137 -19.05 24.23 -1.96
CA LYS A 137 -19.33 23.36 -0.80
C LYS A 137 -19.27 21.85 -1.10
N PHE A 138 -19.34 21.42 -2.37
CA PHE A 138 -19.57 19.99 -2.69
C PHE A 138 -18.31 19.20 -3.11
N TYR A 139 -17.18 19.86 -3.37
CA TYR A 139 -15.97 19.17 -3.86
C TYR A 139 -15.30 18.24 -2.83
N ARG A 140 -15.55 18.46 -1.53
CA ARG A 140 -14.98 17.65 -0.43
C ARG A 140 -15.69 16.32 -0.19
N ILE A 141 -16.84 16.13 -0.83
CA ILE A 141 -17.80 15.08 -0.51
C ILE A 141 -17.52 13.78 -1.30
N GLN A 142 -16.88 13.86 -2.47
CA GLN A 142 -16.71 12.70 -3.35
C GLN A 142 -15.68 11.67 -2.83
N PHE A 143 -14.59 12.12 -2.18
CA PHE A 143 -13.55 11.21 -1.67
C PHE A 143 -13.89 10.58 -0.31
N GLY A 144 -14.76 11.20 0.49
CA GLY A 144 -15.18 10.69 1.80
C GLY A 144 -16.42 9.77 1.75
N ILE A 145 -17.35 10.03 0.83
CA ILE A 145 -18.60 9.26 0.71
C ILE A 145 -18.35 7.83 0.20
N VAL A 146 -17.42 7.62 -0.72
CA VAL A 146 -17.21 6.30 -1.36
C VAL A 146 -16.88 5.20 -0.35
N PHE A 147 -16.13 5.49 0.72
CA PHE A 147 -15.72 4.48 1.69
C PHE A 147 -16.85 4.07 2.66
N LEU A 148 -17.71 5.03 3.00
CA LEU A 148 -18.81 4.85 3.95
C LEU A 148 -20.14 4.52 3.28
N HIS A 149 -20.27 4.76 1.98
CA HIS A 149 -21.43 4.40 1.15
C HIS A 149 -21.31 2.96 0.62
N GLN A 150 -20.10 2.44 0.44
CA GLN A 150 -19.87 1.11 -0.15
C GLN A 150 -20.47 -0.05 0.65
N THR A 151 -20.68 0.13 1.96
CA THR A 151 -21.31 -0.87 2.83
C THR A 151 -22.86 -0.79 2.80
N GLN A 152 -23.44 0.35 2.39
CA GLN A 152 -24.89 0.61 2.39
C GLN A 152 -25.56 0.22 1.06
N LEU A 153 -24.77 -0.03 0.00
CA LEU A 153 -25.22 -0.32 -1.37
C LEU A 153 -26.01 -1.64 -1.54
N LEU A 154 -26.11 -2.48 -0.51
CA LEU A 154 -26.77 -3.78 -0.59
C LEU A 154 -28.24 -3.78 -0.12
N TYR A 155 -28.77 -2.67 0.42
CA TYR A 155 -30.06 -2.73 1.14
C TYR A 155 -31.06 -1.59 0.87
N ASN A 156 -30.78 -0.62 0.00
CA ASN A 156 -31.74 0.45 -0.36
C ASN A 156 -31.96 0.53 -1.89
N ASP A 157 -33.21 0.73 -2.32
CA ASP A 157 -33.62 0.91 -3.74
C ASP A 157 -33.21 2.29 -4.30
N CYS A 158 -31.92 2.59 -4.27
CA CYS A 158 -31.34 3.77 -4.88
C CYS A 158 -30.88 3.41 -6.31
N ASP A 159 -31.09 4.31 -7.29
CA ASP A 159 -30.66 4.19 -8.72
C ASP A 159 -29.12 4.20 -8.91
N PHE A 160 -28.37 3.67 -7.94
CA PHE A 160 -26.92 3.58 -8.01
C PHE A 160 -26.48 2.26 -8.64
N PRO A 161 -25.50 2.27 -9.55
CA PRO A 161 -25.04 1.06 -10.23
C PRO A 161 -24.46 0.01 -9.25
N ARG A 162 -25.14 -1.13 -9.15
CA ARG A 162 -24.74 -2.28 -8.31
C ARG A 162 -23.40 -2.89 -8.72
N TRP A 163 -22.93 -2.64 -9.95
CA TRP A 163 -21.64 -3.13 -10.43
C TRP A 163 -20.45 -2.60 -9.60
N SER A 164 -20.58 -1.41 -8.99
CA SER A 164 -19.54 -0.84 -8.12
C SER A 164 -19.23 -1.71 -6.89
N ALA A 165 -20.22 -2.42 -6.35
CA ALA A 165 -20.04 -3.37 -5.25
C ALA A 165 -19.20 -4.59 -5.69
N ALA A 166 -19.35 -5.04 -6.94
CA ALA A 166 -18.59 -6.15 -7.50
C ALA A 166 -17.08 -5.85 -7.61
N PHE A 167 -16.69 -4.58 -7.75
CA PHE A 167 -15.26 -4.19 -7.74
C PHE A 167 -14.72 -3.93 -6.34
N THR A 168 -15.57 -3.48 -5.40
CA THR A 168 -15.11 -3.11 -4.05
C THR A 168 -14.93 -4.35 -3.16
N LEU A 169 -15.86 -5.30 -3.23
CA LEU A 169 -15.83 -6.48 -2.35
C LEU A 169 -14.54 -7.32 -2.52
N PRO A 170 -14.06 -7.61 -3.75
CA PRO A 170 -12.78 -8.32 -3.92
C PRO A 170 -11.58 -7.55 -3.34
N ASN A 171 -11.58 -6.21 -3.47
CA ASN A 171 -10.51 -5.36 -2.92
C ASN A 171 -10.46 -5.43 -1.38
N ALA A 172 -11.63 -5.40 -0.73
CA ALA A 172 -11.71 -5.53 0.73
C ALA A 172 -11.25 -6.91 1.22
N VAL A 173 -11.63 -7.99 0.51
CA VAL A 173 -11.20 -9.36 0.82
C VAL A 173 -9.68 -9.52 0.69
N PHE A 174 -9.09 -8.95 -0.37
CA PHE A 174 -7.64 -8.96 -0.57
C PHE A 174 -6.89 -8.27 0.57
N PHE A 175 -7.32 -7.06 0.97
CA PHE A 175 -6.71 -6.36 2.10
C PHE A 175 -6.90 -7.13 3.41
N TYR A 176 -8.09 -7.67 3.67
CA TYR A 176 -8.34 -8.49 4.86
C TYR A 176 -7.35 -9.67 4.94
N PHE A 177 -7.13 -10.38 3.84
CA PHE A 177 -6.18 -11.50 3.81
C PHE A 177 -4.75 -11.06 4.09
N LEU A 178 -4.28 -9.98 3.44
CA LEU A 178 -2.95 -9.42 3.68
C LEU A 178 -2.75 -9.03 5.15
N PHE A 179 -3.72 -8.31 5.72
CA PHE A 179 -3.65 -7.86 7.11
C PHE A 179 -3.75 -9.03 8.08
N ASN A 180 -4.62 -10.01 7.83
CA ASN A 180 -4.74 -11.20 8.69
C ASN A 180 -3.42 -12.00 8.71
N ASN A 181 -2.78 -12.19 7.55
CA ASN A 181 -1.48 -12.86 7.47
C ASN A 181 -0.41 -12.10 8.28
N PHE A 182 -0.28 -10.80 8.03
CA PHE A 182 0.67 -9.93 8.74
C PHE A 182 0.41 -9.87 10.26
N TYR A 183 -0.86 -9.77 10.67
CA TYR A 183 -1.26 -9.67 12.06
C TYR A 183 -0.86 -10.94 12.82
N GLN A 184 -1.18 -12.11 12.27
CA GLN A 184 -0.82 -13.38 12.89
C GLN A 184 0.70 -13.51 13.01
N GLN A 185 1.47 -13.18 11.96
CA GLN A 185 2.92 -13.28 12.00
C GLN A 185 3.56 -12.34 13.04
N SER A 186 3.13 -11.08 13.07
CA SER A 186 3.75 -10.05 13.93
C SER A 186 3.39 -10.19 15.41
N TYR A 187 2.15 -10.58 15.71
CA TYR A 187 1.69 -10.69 17.10
C TYR A 187 1.95 -12.08 17.69
N SER A 188 1.91 -13.15 16.90
CA SER A 188 2.32 -14.49 17.36
C SER A 188 3.81 -14.53 17.71
N SER A 189 4.66 -13.89 16.91
CA SER A 189 6.10 -13.80 17.18
C SER A 189 6.41 -13.06 18.50
N ARG A 190 5.72 -11.96 18.81
CA ARG A 190 5.87 -11.27 20.10
C ARG A 190 5.40 -12.12 21.29
N LYS A 191 4.31 -12.87 21.14
CA LYS A 191 3.81 -13.77 22.19
C LYS A 191 4.86 -14.84 22.52
N ASN A 192 5.48 -15.44 21.51
CA ASN A 192 6.53 -16.44 21.69
C ASN A 192 7.75 -15.84 22.40
N LYS A 193 8.22 -14.67 21.96
CA LYS A 193 9.35 -13.97 22.61
C LYS A 193 9.06 -13.62 24.08
N ASN A 194 7.86 -13.16 24.39
CA ASN A 194 7.46 -12.87 25.78
C ASN A 194 7.36 -14.16 26.62
N ASN A 195 6.97 -15.28 26.03
CA ASN A 195 6.96 -16.58 26.71
C ASN A 195 8.37 -17.12 26.94
N GLU A 196 9.30 -16.89 26.01
CA GLU A 196 10.72 -17.21 26.17
C GLU A 196 11.37 -16.38 27.28
N LEU A 197 11.14 -15.06 27.30
CA LEU A 197 11.59 -14.17 28.38
C LEU A 197 11.05 -14.60 29.75
N LYS A 198 9.78 -15.05 29.83
CA LYS A 198 9.20 -15.58 31.07
C LYS A 198 9.81 -16.93 31.49
N LYS A 199 10.18 -17.79 30.53
CA LYS A 199 10.87 -19.07 30.82
C LYS A 199 12.29 -18.84 31.33
N GLU A 200 13.03 -17.89 30.75
CA GLU A 200 14.38 -17.51 31.20
C GLU A 200 14.37 -16.93 32.63
N GLN A 201 13.35 -16.13 32.95
CA GLN A 201 13.15 -15.60 34.31
C GLN A 201 12.83 -16.70 35.33
N HIS A 202 11.95 -17.65 34.99
CA HIS A 202 11.64 -18.80 35.86
C HIS A 202 12.84 -19.75 36.05
N SER A 203 13.64 -19.96 35.01
CA SER A 203 14.86 -20.79 35.10
C SER A 203 15.92 -20.12 35.97
N SER A 204 16.05 -18.78 35.91
CA SER A 204 16.98 -18.05 36.77
C SER A 204 16.53 -18.03 38.22
N ALA A 205 15.22 -17.88 38.49
CA ALA A 205 14.66 -17.94 39.84
C ALA A 205 14.85 -19.32 40.49
N ASN A 206 14.53 -20.41 39.77
CA ASN A 206 14.76 -21.77 40.26
C ASN A 206 16.24 -22.05 40.53
N THR A 207 17.16 -21.48 39.75
CA THR A 207 18.61 -21.66 39.95
C THR A 207 19.11 -20.93 41.20
N MET A 208 18.54 -19.76 41.51
CA MET A 208 18.86 -19.02 42.74
C MET A 208 18.36 -19.75 43.98
N ASP A 209 17.12 -20.24 43.98
CA ASP A 209 16.54 -21.02 45.11
C ASP A 209 17.32 -22.31 45.39
N ILE A 210 17.80 -23.01 44.35
CA ILE A 210 18.61 -24.23 44.51
C ILE A 210 19.98 -23.90 45.11
N ASN A 211 20.62 -22.82 44.67
CA ASN A 211 21.91 -22.41 45.20
C ASN A 211 21.82 -21.95 46.66
N GLU A 212 20.73 -21.26 47.03
CA GLU A 212 20.47 -20.83 48.40
C GLU A 212 20.25 -22.05 49.32
N ASN A 213 19.40 -23.00 48.93
CA ASN A 213 19.20 -24.25 49.67
C ASN A 213 20.47 -25.11 49.81
N ASN A 214 21.34 -25.10 48.80
CA ASN A 214 22.61 -25.83 48.85
C ASN A 214 23.63 -25.15 49.78
N ASN A 215 23.67 -23.81 49.81
CA ASN A 215 24.52 -23.07 50.74
C ASN A 215 24.10 -23.28 52.20
N GLU A 216 22.80 -23.26 52.49
CA GLU A 216 22.29 -23.55 53.84
C GLU A 216 22.66 -24.97 54.31
N LYS A 217 22.60 -25.97 53.41
CA LYS A 217 23.05 -27.35 53.71
C LYS A 217 24.55 -27.45 53.97
N CYS A 218 25.39 -26.72 53.23
CA CYS A 218 26.83 -26.72 53.43
C CYS A 218 27.22 -26.12 54.79
N GLN A 219 26.58 -25.01 55.18
CA GLN A 219 26.80 -24.39 56.48
C GLN A 219 26.37 -25.29 57.64
N GLN A 220 25.28 -26.05 57.46
CA GLN A 220 24.81 -26.96 58.49
C GLN A 220 25.66 -28.24 58.62
N GLN A 221 26.37 -28.62 57.55
CA GLN A 221 27.35 -29.70 57.57
C GLN A 221 28.63 -29.30 58.31
N ASP A 222 29.17 -28.11 58.01
CA ASP A 222 30.36 -27.56 58.71
C ASP A 222 30.12 -27.42 60.22
N LEU A 223 28.91 -27.02 60.63
CA LEU A 223 28.57 -26.89 62.04
C LEU A 223 28.53 -28.25 62.77
N LYS A 224 28.09 -29.31 62.07
CA LYS A 224 28.09 -30.68 62.60
C LYS A 224 29.51 -31.22 62.72
N ASP A 225 30.34 -31.00 61.71
CA ASP A 225 31.73 -31.48 61.69
C ASP A 225 32.57 -30.77 62.77
N THR A 226 32.33 -29.47 62.98
CA THR A 226 32.95 -28.70 64.07
C THR A 226 32.51 -29.19 65.45
N ALA A 227 31.22 -29.50 65.64
CA ALA A 227 30.70 -30.02 66.90
C ALA A 227 31.29 -31.41 67.24
N VAL A 228 31.46 -32.29 66.26
CA VAL A 228 32.09 -33.61 66.43
C VAL A 228 33.56 -33.47 66.83
N LEU A 229 34.30 -32.54 66.21
CA LEU A 229 35.70 -32.25 66.54
C LEU A 229 35.87 -31.74 67.97
N LEU A 230 35.00 -30.83 68.42
CA LEU A 230 35.01 -30.32 69.80
C LEU A 230 34.67 -31.40 70.83
N TYR A 231 33.76 -32.31 70.51
CA TYR A 231 33.40 -33.42 71.39
C TYR A 231 34.55 -34.44 71.52
N SER A 232 35.20 -34.77 70.40
CA SER A 232 36.38 -35.66 70.38
C SER A 232 37.53 -35.09 71.23
N LYS A 233 37.76 -33.77 71.16
CA LYS A 233 38.80 -33.08 71.95
C LYS A 233 38.49 -32.97 73.45
N LYS A 234 37.25 -33.23 73.86
CA LYS A 234 36.80 -33.21 75.26
C LYS A 234 36.88 -34.60 75.93
N ILE A 235 37.03 -35.66 75.14
CA ILE A 235 37.10 -37.06 75.60
C ILE A 235 38.56 -37.54 75.74
N SER A 236 39.52 -36.86 75.09
CA SER A 236 40.96 -37.04 75.28
C SER A 236 41.54 -36.12 76.34
#